data_AF-A0A973U3G7-F1
#
_entry.id   AF-A0A973U3G7-F1
#
_cell.length_a   1.000
_cell.length_b   1.000
_cell.length_c   1.000
_cell.angle_alpha   90.00
_cell.angle_beta   90.00
_cell.angle_gamma   90.00
#
_symmetry.space_group_name_H-M   'P 1'
#
loop_
_entity.id
_entity.type
_entity.pdbx_description
1 polymer ?
#
loop_
_entity_poly.entity_id
_entity_poly.type
_entity_poly.pdbx_seq_one_letter_code
_entity_poly.pdbx_strand_id
1 'polypeptide(L)'
;LLAEAGRAPKSGGMAQATARGAEAAAAVGSVRSPETYIGFARADRFVSPGGQARDSAKSYAAAPLQLNDWALEGGWTVGPQSGRLNSSPGAIDYRFHARDLHLVLGSAKPVRFRVSIDGKAPEADAGVDVKPDGTGIIQEQRLYQLVRQKGDVRDRTFRIEFLDPGVEAFAFTFG
;
A
#
# COMPACT_ATOMS: atom_id res chain seq x y z
N LEU A 1 -48.52 40.79 29.06
CA LEU A 1 -47.38 40.10 28.41
C LEU A 1 -46.19 41.04 28.48
N LEU A 2 -45.32 40.89 29.49
CA LEU A 2 -43.95 40.30 29.38
C LEU A 2 -43.02 41.15 28.49
N ALA A 3 -41.80 41.57 28.83
CA ALA A 3 -40.95 41.62 30.03
C ALA A 3 -39.74 42.51 29.59
N GLU A 4 -39.49 43.64 30.26
CA GLU A 4 -38.36 43.91 31.17
C GLU A 4 -36.91 43.67 30.66
N ALA A 5 -36.17 44.79 30.66
CA ALA A 5 -34.78 45.00 31.07
C ALA A 5 -33.59 44.57 30.19
N GLY A 6 -32.74 45.57 29.89
CA GLY A 6 -31.42 45.40 29.29
C GLY A 6 -30.26 45.25 30.30
N ARG A 7 -29.08 44.90 29.78
CA ARG A 7 -27.72 45.28 30.25
C ARG A 7 -26.66 44.46 29.47
N ALA A 8 -25.67 45.14 28.91
CA ALA A 8 -24.36 44.57 28.57
C ALA A 8 -23.49 44.44 29.85
N PRO A 9 -22.22 43.96 29.84
CA PRO A 9 -21.45 43.14 28.89
C PRO A 9 -20.82 41.88 29.59
N LYS A 10 -20.06 41.03 28.88
CA LYS A 10 -19.09 40.13 29.53
C LYS A 10 -17.77 40.05 28.80
N SER A 11 -16.75 40.62 29.46
CA SER A 11 -15.33 40.33 29.34
C SER A 11 -15.01 38.88 29.69
N GLY A 12 -13.97 38.32 29.08
CA GLY A 12 -13.32 37.10 29.57
C GLY A 12 -12.50 36.40 28.51
N GLY A 13 -11.28 36.90 28.25
CA GLY A 13 -10.26 36.10 27.58
C GLY A 13 -9.91 34.89 28.43
N MET A 14 -9.89 33.71 27.80
CA MET A 14 -9.25 32.51 28.34
C MET A 14 -8.31 31.91 27.28
N ALA A 15 -7.03 32.05 27.60
CA ALA A 15 -5.93 31.12 27.42
C ALA A 15 -5.66 30.50 26.05
N GLN A 16 -4.43 30.76 25.58
CA GLN A 16 -3.66 29.91 24.68
C GLN A 16 -3.77 28.43 25.09
N ALA A 17 -4.38 27.63 24.23
CA ALA A 17 -4.06 26.21 24.13
C ALA A 17 -3.13 26.07 22.94
N THR A 18 -1.84 25.85 23.23
CA THR A 18 -0.85 25.35 22.28
C THR A 18 -1.38 24.08 21.65
N ALA A 19 -1.95 24.20 20.45
CA ALA A 19 -2.29 23.07 19.61
C ALA A 19 -0.98 22.43 19.13
N ARG A 20 -0.41 21.53 19.95
CA ARG A 20 0.41 20.43 19.43
C ARG A 20 -0.50 19.57 18.55
N GLY A 21 -0.65 20.01 17.30
CA GLY A 21 -1.46 19.38 16.27
C GLY A 21 -0.85 19.56 14.88
N ALA A 22 0.45 19.84 14.81
CA ALA A 22 1.20 20.04 13.57
C ALA A 22 1.54 18.71 12.85
N GLU A 23 0.77 17.64 13.07
CA GLU A 23 1.01 16.31 12.49
C GLU A 23 -0.13 15.76 11.62
N ALA A 24 -1.14 16.57 11.29
CA ALA A 24 -2.32 16.08 10.55
C ALA A 24 -2.76 16.94 9.35
N ALA A 25 -1.91 17.85 8.85
CA ALA A 25 -2.19 18.62 7.62
C ALA A 25 -1.15 18.43 6.50
N ALA A 26 0.03 17.87 6.80
CA ALA A 26 1.10 17.68 5.80
C ALA A 26 0.93 16.40 4.93
N ALA A 27 0.04 15.47 5.31
CA ALA A 27 -0.07 14.16 4.67
C ALA A 27 -0.90 14.14 3.37
N VAL A 28 -1.76 15.14 3.12
CA VAL A 28 -2.63 15.14 1.92
C VAL A 28 -1.87 15.62 0.66
N GLY A 29 -0.76 16.35 0.84
CA GLY A 29 0.08 16.84 -0.27
C GLY A 29 1.28 15.94 -0.63
N SER A 30 1.46 14.80 0.07
CA SER A 30 2.66 13.96 -0.06
C SER A 30 2.43 12.63 -0.75
N VAL A 31 1.25 12.34 -1.30
CA VAL A 31 1.05 11.13 -2.12
C VAL A 31 1.44 11.43 -3.57
N ARG A 32 2.44 10.72 -4.08
CA ARG A 32 2.91 10.82 -5.48
C ARG A 32 2.78 9.51 -6.28
N SER A 33 2.30 8.45 -5.63
CA SER A 33 2.00 7.17 -6.28
C SER A 33 0.52 7.04 -6.63
N PRO A 34 0.18 6.73 -7.89
CA PRO A 34 -1.20 6.55 -8.31
C PRO A 34 -1.71 5.16 -7.95
N GLU A 35 -3.04 4.99 -7.91
CA GLU A 35 -3.63 3.66 -7.95
C GLU A 35 -3.07 2.87 -9.15
N THR A 36 -2.56 1.66 -8.90
CA THR A 36 -1.85 0.87 -9.91
C THR A 36 -2.48 -0.51 -10.01
N TYR A 37 -2.92 -0.91 -11.21
CA TYR A 37 -3.59 -2.17 -11.46
C TYR A 37 -2.61 -3.24 -11.96
N ILE A 38 -2.75 -4.46 -11.44
CA ILE A 38 -1.90 -5.60 -11.83
C ILE A 38 -2.36 -6.21 -13.14
N GLY A 39 -3.69 -6.30 -13.36
CA GLY A 39 -4.24 -6.90 -14.57
C GLY A 39 -3.90 -6.14 -15.85
N PHE A 40 -3.63 -6.87 -16.94
CA PHE A 40 -3.08 -6.28 -18.15
C PHE A 40 -3.99 -5.28 -18.86
N ALA A 41 -5.29 -5.25 -18.53
CA ALA A 41 -6.23 -4.32 -19.16
C ALA A 41 -5.99 -2.87 -18.73
N ARG A 42 -5.38 -2.65 -17.56
CA ARG A 42 -5.16 -1.33 -16.96
C ARG A 42 -3.76 -1.14 -16.38
N ALA A 43 -2.91 -2.16 -16.49
CA ALA A 43 -1.54 -2.09 -16.05
C ALA A 43 -0.79 -0.95 -16.75
N ASP A 44 -0.10 -0.16 -15.96
CA ASP A 44 0.85 0.88 -16.39
C ASP A 44 2.11 0.76 -15.53
N ARG A 45 3.25 1.22 -16.04
CA ARG A 45 4.57 1.18 -15.36
C ARG A 45 5.03 -0.21 -14.89
N PHE A 46 4.61 -1.25 -15.60
CA PHE A 46 5.13 -2.60 -15.41
C PHE A 46 6.49 -2.74 -16.10
N VAL A 47 7.52 -3.15 -15.35
CA VAL A 47 8.91 -3.12 -15.82
C VAL A 47 9.66 -4.47 -15.80
N SER A 48 9.02 -5.59 -15.43
CA SER A 48 9.71 -6.88 -15.54
C SER A 48 10.14 -7.16 -16.99
N PRO A 49 11.31 -7.79 -17.21
CA PRO A 49 11.84 -8.02 -18.55
C PRO A 49 10.87 -8.77 -19.48
N GLY A 50 10.81 -8.31 -20.72
CA GLY A 50 9.93 -8.87 -21.76
C GLY A 50 8.45 -8.56 -21.57
N GLY A 51 8.09 -7.59 -20.71
CA GLY A 51 6.72 -7.08 -20.57
C GLY A 51 5.72 -8.09 -20.00
N GLN A 52 4.47 -7.67 -19.90
CA GLN A 52 3.40 -8.48 -19.31
C GLN A 52 2.77 -9.41 -20.36
N ALA A 53 2.83 -10.73 -20.12
CA ALA A 53 2.10 -11.70 -20.93
C ALA A 53 0.60 -11.65 -20.58
N ARG A 54 -0.27 -11.68 -21.60
CA ARG A 54 -1.73 -11.59 -21.44
C ARG A 54 -2.34 -12.99 -21.42
N ASP A 55 -3.05 -13.32 -20.35
CA ASP A 55 -3.76 -14.60 -20.16
C ASP A 55 -2.89 -15.86 -20.35
N SER A 56 -1.59 -15.73 -20.09
CA SER A 56 -0.63 -16.83 -20.22
C SER A 56 0.28 -16.88 -19.02
N ALA A 57 0.60 -18.11 -18.58
CA ALA A 57 1.65 -18.34 -17.61
C ALA A 57 2.99 -17.85 -18.17
N LYS A 58 3.72 -17.08 -17.37
CA LYS A 58 5.08 -16.61 -17.67
C LYS A 58 5.90 -16.57 -16.38
N SER A 59 7.18 -16.91 -16.49
CA SER A 59 8.15 -16.64 -15.42
C SER A 59 8.68 -15.22 -15.59
N TYR A 60 8.58 -14.43 -14.53
CA TYR A 60 9.04 -13.05 -14.48
C TYR A 60 10.28 -12.93 -13.59
N ALA A 61 11.09 -11.92 -13.87
CA ALA A 61 12.22 -11.52 -13.05
C ALA A 61 12.01 -10.09 -12.55
N ALA A 62 12.53 -9.80 -11.36
CA ALA A 62 12.60 -8.45 -10.81
C ALA A 62 13.40 -7.52 -11.74
N ALA A 63 13.16 -6.22 -11.61
CA ALA A 63 13.84 -5.19 -12.38
C ALA A 63 14.16 -3.98 -11.49
N PRO A 64 15.17 -3.16 -11.84
CA PRO A 64 15.38 -1.86 -11.21
C PRO A 64 14.12 -0.99 -11.36
N LEU A 65 13.70 -0.33 -10.27
CA LEU A 65 12.46 0.45 -10.24
C LEU A 65 12.74 1.95 -10.14
N GLN A 66 12.13 2.74 -11.02
CA GLN A 66 11.91 4.18 -10.82
C GLN A 66 10.61 4.42 -10.04
N LEU A 67 10.33 5.67 -9.64
CA LEU A 67 9.11 5.99 -8.90
C LEU A 67 7.84 5.59 -9.69
N ASN A 68 6.99 4.81 -9.01
CA ASN A 68 5.75 4.19 -9.46
C ASN A 68 5.93 3.03 -10.45
N ASP A 69 7.16 2.56 -10.65
CA ASP A 69 7.39 1.30 -11.35
C ASP A 69 7.08 0.12 -10.42
N TRP A 70 6.64 -0.97 -11.04
CA TRP A 70 6.44 -2.23 -10.36
C TRP A 70 6.84 -3.42 -11.23
N ALA A 71 7.22 -4.51 -10.56
CA ALA A 71 7.71 -5.72 -11.20
C ALA A 71 7.12 -6.96 -10.53
N LEU A 72 7.01 -8.03 -11.32
CA LEU A 72 6.75 -9.38 -10.85
C LEU A 72 8.04 -10.20 -10.83
N GLU A 73 8.11 -11.13 -9.90
CA GLU A 73 9.11 -12.19 -9.87
C GLU A 73 8.42 -13.54 -9.63
N GLY A 74 8.88 -14.60 -10.30
CA GLY A 74 8.32 -15.94 -10.19
C GLY A 74 7.30 -16.27 -11.29
N GLY A 75 6.58 -17.38 -11.13
CA GLY A 75 5.64 -17.90 -12.13
C GLY A 75 4.23 -17.32 -11.97
N TRP A 76 3.83 -16.39 -12.82
CA TRP A 76 2.53 -15.72 -12.76
C TRP A 76 1.71 -15.92 -14.03
N THR A 77 0.39 -15.98 -13.88
CA THR A 77 -0.57 -15.79 -14.97
C THR A 77 -1.26 -14.46 -14.74
N VAL A 78 -1.15 -13.53 -15.69
CA VAL A 78 -1.81 -12.22 -15.58
C VAL A 78 -3.02 -12.20 -16.48
N GLY A 79 -4.19 -12.10 -15.86
CA GLY A 79 -5.46 -11.87 -16.54
C GLY A 79 -5.77 -10.38 -16.72
N PRO A 80 -6.96 -10.05 -17.26
CA PRO A 80 -7.33 -8.66 -17.53
C PRO A 80 -7.43 -7.83 -16.25
N GLN A 81 -7.80 -8.43 -15.11
CA GLN A 81 -8.09 -7.71 -13.87
C GLN A 81 -7.09 -7.99 -12.73
N SER A 82 -6.37 -9.12 -12.78
CA SER A 82 -5.51 -9.56 -11.69
C SER A 82 -4.31 -10.38 -12.20
N GLY A 83 -3.29 -10.50 -11.34
CA GLY A 83 -2.22 -11.47 -11.49
C GLY A 83 -2.37 -12.60 -10.47
N ARG A 84 -2.29 -13.85 -10.91
CA ARG A 84 -2.32 -15.04 -10.06
C ARG A 84 -0.95 -15.69 -9.99
N LEU A 85 -0.48 -15.98 -8.78
CA LEU A 85 0.76 -16.72 -8.58
C LEU A 85 0.52 -18.22 -8.80
N ASN A 86 1.23 -18.81 -9.77
CA ASN A 86 1.08 -20.22 -10.14
C ASN A 86 1.91 -21.13 -9.22
N SER A 87 3.10 -20.69 -8.82
CA SER A 87 4.06 -21.46 -8.02
C SER A 87 4.82 -20.53 -7.07
N SER A 88 5.03 -20.95 -5.83
CA SER A 88 5.89 -20.21 -4.89
C SER A 88 7.36 -20.64 -4.99
N PRO A 89 8.30 -19.74 -4.62
CA PRO A 89 8.07 -18.35 -4.24
C PRO A 89 7.73 -17.48 -5.46
N GLY A 90 7.07 -16.35 -5.19
CA GLY A 90 6.90 -15.28 -6.16
C GLY A 90 6.69 -13.95 -5.44
N ALA A 91 6.94 -12.85 -6.12
CA ALA A 91 6.92 -11.54 -5.48
C ALA A 91 6.37 -10.44 -6.39
N ILE A 92 5.96 -9.35 -5.74
CA ILE A 92 5.64 -8.08 -6.39
C ILE A 92 6.52 -7.00 -5.73
N ASP A 93 7.29 -6.30 -6.54
CA ASP A 93 8.08 -5.14 -6.13
C ASP A 93 7.41 -3.85 -6.59
N TYR A 94 7.45 -2.79 -5.79
CA TYR A 94 6.92 -1.47 -6.15
C TYR A 94 7.79 -0.37 -5.53
N ARG A 95 8.15 0.67 -6.30
CA ARG A 95 8.79 1.88 -5.76
C ARG A 95 7.76 2.99 -5.60
N PHE A 96 7.39 3.35 -4.37
CA PHE A 96 6.28 4.26 -4.09
C PHE A 96 6.69 5.50 -3.30
N HIS A 97 5.81 6.50 -3.28
CA HIS A 97 5.88 7.68 -2.43
C HIS A 97 4.49 8.01 -1.87
N ALA A 98 4.22 7.55 -0.65
CA ALA A 98 3.01 7.76 0.13
C ALA A 98 3.26 7.36 1.59
N ARG A 99 2.40 7.74 2.54
CA ARG A 99 2.54 7.25 3.93
C ARG A 99 2.10 5.79 4.02
N ASP A 100 0.95 5.48 3.45
CA ASP A 100 0.33 4.17 3.49
C ASP A 100 0.43 3.49 2.11
N LEU A 101 0.72 2.19 2.11
CA LEU A 101 0.62 1.32 0.94
C LEU A 101 -0.36 0.19 1.26
N HIS A 102 -1.34 0.04 0.39
CA HIS A 102 -2.32 -1.03 0.44
C HIS A 102 -2.28 -1.85 -0.85
N LEU A 103 -2.68 -3.12 -0.76
CA LEU A 103 -2.82 -4.00 -1.90
C LEU A 103 -4.13 -4.80 -1.76
N VAL A 104 -4.94 -4.80 -2.81
CA VAL A 104 -6.10 -5.69 -2.90
C VAL A 104 -5.60 -7.08 -3.27
N LEU A 105 -5.77 -8.02 -2.35
CA LEU A 105 -5.35 -9.41 -2.46
C LEU A 105 -6.52 -10.34 -2.19
N GLY A 106 -6.46 -11.54 -2.74
CA GLY A 106 -7.37 -12.64 -2.39
C GLY A 106 -6.69 -14.00 -2.59
N SER A 107 -7.25 -15.04 -1.96
CA SER A 107 -6.76 -16.41 -2.09
C SER A 107 -7.84 -17.41 -1.70
N ALA A 108 -7.91 -18.55 -2.37
CA ALA A 108 -8.86 -19.63 -2.03
C ALA A 108 -8.42 -20.48 -0.82
N LYS A 109 -7.12 -20.48 -0.51
CA LYS A 109 -6.50 -21.10 0.65
C LYS A 109 -5.59 -20.08 1.32
N PRO A 110 -5.29 -20.20 2.63
CA PRO A 110 -4.36 -19.28 3.28
C PRO A 110 -3.00 -19.21 2.55
N VAL A 111 -2.54 -18.00 2.26
CA VAL A 111 -1.21 -17.75 1.66
C VAL A 111 -0.38 -16.94 2.63
N ARG A 112 0.77 -17.47 3.05
CA ARG A 112 1.74 -16.72 3.85
C ARG A 112 2.54 -15.79 2.94
N PHE A 113 2.84 -14.60 3.45
CA PHE A 113 3.70 -13.64 2.76
C PHE A 113 4.71 -13.02 3.72
N ARG A 114 5.74 -12.40 3.15
CA ARG A 114 6.69 -11.53 3.83
C ARG A 114 6.85 -10.22 3.06
N VAL A 115 6.68 -9.11 3.76
CA VAL A 115 6.92 -7.75 3.28
C VAL A 115 8.30 -7.29 3.69
N SER A 116 8.96 -6.55 2.79
CA SER A 116 10.15 -5.75 3.13
C SER A 116 10.05 -4.34 2.56
N ILE A 117 10.69 -3.39 3.22
CA ILE A 117 10.85 -2.01 2.78
C ILE A 117 12.35 -1.70 2.69
N ASP A 118 12.79 -1.30 1.51
CA ASP A 118 14.21 -1.09 1.15
C ASP A 118 15.08 -2.30 1.56
N GLY A 119 14.56 -3.51 1.35
CA GLY A 119 15.24 -4.77 1.64
C GLY A 119 15.29 -5.16 3.13
N LYS A 120 14.58 -4.45 4.01
CA LYS A 120 14.53 -4.73 5.46
C LYS A 120 13.11 -5.02 5.93
N ALA A 121 12.97 -5.66 7.09
CA ALA A 121 11.68 -5.80 7.75
C ALA A 121 11.06 -4.42 8.03
N PRO A 122 9.73 -4.28 7.99
CA PRO A 122 9.06 -2.99 8.14
C PRO A 122 9.12 -2.44 9.56
N GLU A 123 9.24 -3.28 10.60
CA GLU A 123 9.29 -2.87 12.00
C GLU A 123 8.12 -1.92 12.37
N ALA A 124 8.42 -0.67 12.74
CA ALA A 124 7.42 0.34 13.08
C ALA A 124 6.61 0.85 11.87
N ASP A 125 7.11 0.65 10.65
CA ASP A 125 6.43 1.01 9.39
C ASP A 125 5.41 -0.06 8.95
N ALA A 126 5.26 -1.15 9.71
CA ALA A 126 4.30 -2.22 9.37
C ALA A 126 2.85 -1.70 9.38
N GLY A 127 2.10 -2.03 8.34
CA GLY A 127 0.65 -1.81 8.32
C GLY A 127 -0.09 -2.78 9.26
N VAL A 128 -1.39 -2.54 9.50
CA VAL A 128 -2.16 -3.35 10.46
C VAL A 128 -2.27 -4.83 10.10
N ASP A 129 -2.07 -5.19 8.82
CA ASP A 129 -2.13 -6.56 8.33
C ASP A 129 -0.76 -7.27 8.31
N VAL A 130 0.28 -6.62 8.82
CA VAL A 130 1.68 -7.07 8.73
C VAL A 130 2.31 -7.03 10.12
N LYS A 131 2.97 -8.11 10.53
CA LYS A 131 3.76 -8.12 11.77
C LYS A 131 5.03 -7.28 11.60
N PRO A 132 5.67 -6.80 12.69
CA PRO A 132 6.90 -6.02 12.59
C PRO A 132 8.05 -6.73 11.83
N ASP A 133 8.07 -8.07 11.83
CA ASP A 133 9.04 -8.89 11.08
C ASP A 133 8.72 -9.01 9.58
N GLY A 134 7.65 -8.36 9.11
CA GLY A 134 7.18 -8.36 7.74
C GLY A 134 6.21 -9.50 7.41
N THR A 135 5.96 -10.44 8.32
CA THR A 135 5.12 -11.60 8.01
C THR A 135 3.63 -11.32 8.11
N GLY A 136 2.85 -11.98 7.26
CA GLY A 136 1.39 -11.94 7.29
C GLY A 136 0.75 -13.12 6.56
N ILE A 137 -0.58 -13.18 6.59
CA ILE A 137 -1.37 -14.25 5.95
C ILE A 137 -2.55 -13.64 5.22
N ILE A 138 -2.74 -14.01 3.96
CA ILE A 138 -3.94 -13.71 3.17
C ILE A 138 -4.93 -14.86 3.37
N GLN A 139 -6.18 -14.53 3.68
CA GLN A 139 -7.22 -15.52 3.98
C GLN A 139 -8.54 -15.23 3.25
N GLU A 140 -8.74 -13.99 2.83
CA GLU A 140 -9.96 -13.50 2.19
C GLU A 140 -9.61 -12.46 1.13
N GLN A 141 -10.56 -12.15 0.25
CA GLN A 141 -10.38 -11.11 -0.74
C GLN A 141 -10.74 -9.74 -0.16
N ARG A 142 -9.75 -8.90 0.12
CA ARG A 142 -9.97 -7.55 0.63
C ARG A 142 -8.78 -6.62 0.36
N LEU A 143 -8.91 -5.37 0.79
CA LEU A 143 -7.79 -4.44 0.88
C LEU A 143 -6.93 -4.78 2.11
N TYR A 144 -5.64 -5.00 1.89
CA TYR A 144 -4.65 -5.21 2.94
C TYR A 144 -3.81 -3.94 3.12
N GLN A 145 -3.70 -3.40 4.33
CA GLN A 145 -2.77 -2.32 4.66
C GLN A 145 -1.43 -2.92 5.04
N LEU A 146 -0.45 -2.80 4.14
CA LEU A 146 0.84 -3.48 4.26
C LEU A 146 1.92 -2.60 4.86
N VAL A 147 1.84 -1.29 4.58
CA VAL A 147 2.81 -0.30 5.07
C VAL A 147 2.07 0.89 5.64
N ARG A 148 2.59 1.43 6.74
CA ARG A 148 2.23 2.72 7.32
C ARG A 148 3.51 3.40 7.83
N GLN A 149 4.19 4.12 6.94
CA GLN A 149 5.45 4.79 7.24
C GLN A 149 5.32 5.72 8.44
N LYS A 150 6.30 5.68 9.35
CA LYS A 150 6.44 6.62 10.46
C LYS A 150 7.40 7.75 10.09
N GLY A 151 7.07 8.96 10.51
CA GLY A 151 7.84 10.16 10.19
C GLY A 151 7.59 10.66 8.77
N ASP A 152 8.63 11.17 8.13
CA ASP A 152 8.51 11.85 6.83
C ASP A 152 8.17 10.89 5.69
N VAL A 153 7.23 11.32 4.84
CA VAL A 153 6.88 10.59 3.61
C VAL A 153 8.01 10.76 2.60
N ARG A 154 8.62 9.63 2.24
CA ARG A 154 9.71 9.56 1.26
C ARG A 154 9.51 8.37 0.32
N ASP A 155 10.28 8.37 -0.76
CA ASP A 155 10.26 7.26 -1.72
C ASP A 155 10.82 6.00 -1.06
N ARG A 156 10.11 4.88 -1.15
CA ARG A 156 10.53 3.58 -0.61
C ARG A 156 10.32 2.46 -1.63
N THR A 157 11.13 1.42 -1.54
CA THR A 157 10.97 0.20 -2.33
C THR A 157 10.27 -0.82 -1.47
N PHE A 158 9.03 -1.13 -1.81
CA PHE A 158 8.25 -2.19 -1.21
C PHE A 158 8.46 -3.50 -1.98
N ARG A 159 8.54 -4.60 -1.26
CA ARG A 159 8.44 -5.94 -1.80
C ARG A 159 7.50 -6.78 -0.94
N ILE A 160 6.60 -7.52 -1.58
CA ILE A 160 5.87 -8.63 -0.96
C ILE A 160 6.26 -9.93 -1.64
N GLU A 161 6.82 -10.86 -0.86
CA GLU A 161 7.11 -12.23 -1.28
C GLU A 161 6.02 -13.16 -0.74
N PHE A 162 5.43 -13.95 -1.62
CA PHE A 162 4.46 -14.98 -1.28
C PHE A 162 5.15 -16.34 -1.16
N LEU A 163 4.97 -16.97 -0.01
CA LEU A 163 5.63 -18.23 0.35
C LEU A 163 4.80 -19.46 -0.06
N ASP A 164 3.52 -19.25 -0.36
CA ASP A 164 2.58 -20.25 -0.85
C ASP A 164 1.96 -19.77 -2.19
N PRO A 165 1.60 -20.67 -3.11
CA PRO A 165 1.01 -20.29 -4.40
C PRO A 165 -0.47 -19.92 -4.27
N GLY A 166 -1.04 -19.36 -5.33
CA GLY A 166 -2.50 -19.20 -5.47
C GLY A 166 -3.07 -17.88 -4.96
N VAL A 167 -2.22 -16.93 -4.57
CA VAL A 167 -2.64 -15.54 -4.36
C VAL A 167 -3.07 -14.92 -5.69
N GLU A 168 -4.11 -14.10 -5.62
CA GLU A 168 -4.52 -13.17 -6.67
C GLU A 168 -4.30 -11.74 -6.18
N ALA A 169 -3.57 -10.95 -6.97
CA ALA A 169 -3.29 -9.54 -6.71
C ALA A 169 -3.97 -8.67 -7.76
N PHE A 170 -4.65 -7.61 -7.30
CA PHE A 170 -5.54 -6.81 -8.15
C PHE A 170 -5.01 -5.39 -8.36
N ALA A 171 -4.84 -4.61 -7.28
CA ALA A 171 -4.42 -3.22 -7.37
C ALA A 171 -3.74 -2.71 -6.10
N PHE A 172 -2.74 -1.86 -6.28
CA PHE A 172 -2.14 -1.04 -5.22
C PHE A 172 -2.91 0.26 -5.04
N THR A 173 -3.09 0.69 -3.78
CA THR A 173 -3.62 2.01 -3.43
C THR A 173 -2.76 2.67 -2.34
N PHE A 174 -2.81 4.00 -2.27
CA PHE A 174 -1.88 4.81 -1.47
C PHE A 174 -2.62 5.89 -0.67
N GLY A 175 -2.07 6.28 0.48
CA GLY A 175 -2.66 7.30 1.38
C GLY A 175 -1.69 7.89 2.39
#